data_AF-A0A918ABW3-F1
#
_entry.id   AF-A0A918ABW3-F1
#
_cell.length_a   1.000
_cell.length_b   1.000
_cell.length_c   1.000
_cell.angle_alpha   90.00
_cell.angle_beta   90.00
_cell.angle_gamma   90.00
#
_symmetry.space_group_name_H-M   'P 1'
#
loop_
_entity.id
_entity.type
_entity.pdbx_description
1 polymer ?
#
loop_
_entity_poly.entity_id
_entity_poly.type
_entity_poly.pdbx_seq_one_letter_code
_entity_poly.pdbx_strand_id
1 'polypeptide(L)'
;MYEIAQRTLTLCTDPAGEVVVTIGLPYEEPTGEWSCPYRIDGLAGWEHERKVTGVDSLQAVELAVATTRAALSGSHEAKEGLLNWDDEPTGSRPQIVYVNWEKGQNIAYIAMKHEIMPGDVVRQIVADEVVLDYAASGELLGVELTNAHTLLPSEMRI
;
A
#
# COMPACT_ATOMS: atom_id res chain seq x y z
N MET A 1 0.88 -25.64 3.42
CA MET A 1 0.85 -24.33 4.09
C MET A 1 -0.58 -23.95 4.47
N TYR A 2 -0.82 -23.35 5.65
CA TYR A 2 -2.08 -22.67 5.97
C TYR A 2 -1.96 -21.22 5.51
N GLU A 3 -2.92 -20.70 4.75
CA GLU A 3 -2.81 -19.39 4.08
C GLU A 3 -3.41 -18.28 4.97
N ILE A 4 -2.71 -17.15 5.09
CA ILE A 4 -3.19 -15.98 5.86
C ILE A 4 -3.42 -14.75 4.99
N ALA A 5 -2.83 -14.70 3.80
CA ALA A 5 -3.07 -13.67 2.82
C ALA A 5 -2.86 -14.20 1.40
N GLN A 6 -3.64 -13.69 0.46
CA GLN A 6 -3.49 -13.97 -0.96
C GLN A 6 -3.74 -12.69 -1.77
N ARG A 7 -3.03 -12.55 -2.90
CA ARG A 7 -3.31 -11.51 -3.88
C ARG A 7 -3.12 -12.02 -5.30
N THR A 8 -4.05 -11.68 -6.18
CA THR A 8 -3.98 -12.00 -7.62
C THR A 8 -3.59 -10.75 -8.40
N LEU A 9 -2.70 -10.91 -9.37
CA LEU A 9 -2.32 -9.91 -10.36
C LEU A 9 -2.75 -10.44 -11.73
N THR A 10 -3.21 -9.55 -12.61
CA THR A 10 -3.43 -9.89 -14.02
C THR A 10 -2.09 -9.91 -14.74
N LEU A 11 -1.88 -10.96 -15.54
CA LEU A 11 -0.78 -11.07 -16.49
C LEU A 11 -1.31 -10.76 -17.91
N CYS A 12 -0.93 -9.61 -18.44
CA CYS A 12 -1.38 -9.05 -19.72
C CYS A 12 -0.74 -9.74 -20.95
N THR A 13 -0.85 -11.06 -21.04
CA THR A 13 -0.43 -11.87 -22.20
C THR A 13 -1.62 -12.16 -23.13
N ASP A 14 -1.36 -12.81 -24.28
CA ASP A 14 -2.40 -13.37 -25.15
C ASP A 14 -2.23 -14.89 -25.26
N PRO A 15 -3.09 -15.70 -24.59
CA PRO A 15 -4.21 -15.29 -23.74
C PRO A 15 -3.76 -14.68 -22.40
N ALA A 16 -4.64 -13.89 -21.77
CA ALA A 16 -4.39 -13.31 -20.46
C ALA A 16 -4.24 -14.40 -19.39
N GLY A 17 -3.31 -14.20 -18.46
CA GLY A 17 -3.04 -15.10 -17.35
C GLY A 17 -3.24 -14.41 -16.00
N GLU A 18 -2.98 -15.17 -14.93
CA GLU A 18 -3.01 -14.66 -13.56
C GLU A 18 -1.71 -15.03 -12.85
N VAL A 19 -1.23 -14.12 -12.00
CA VAL A 19 -0.16 -14.37 -11.05
C VAL A 19 -0.73 -14.30 -9.65
N VAL A 20 -0.63 -15.39 -8.89
CA VAL A 20 -1.19 -15.49 -7.53
C VAL A 20 -0.04 -15.52 -6.52
N VAL A 21 -0.02 -14.55 -5.61
CA VAL A 21 0.89 -14.53 -4.47
C VAL A 21 0.15 -14.94 -3.22
N THR A 22 0.68 -15.94 -2.52
CA THR A 22 0.14 -16.46 -1.27
C THR A 22 1.18 -16.33 -0.16
N ILE A 23 0.76 -15.81 0.99
CA ILE A 23 1.54 -15.80 2.24
C ILE A 23 0.87 -16.75 3.23
N GLY A 24 1.66 -17.64 3.82
CA GLY A 24 1.20 -18.59 4.80
C GLY A 24 1.38 -18.14 6.25
N LEU A 25 0.77 -18.90 7.15
CA LEU A 25 0.91 -18.72 8.59
C LEU A 25 2.36 -18.94 9.00
N PRO A 26 3.01 -17.96 9.67
CA PRO A 26 4.35 -18.17 10.21
C PRO A 26 4.33 -19.23 11.32
N TYR A 27 5.41 -19.99 11.42
CA TYR A 27 5.58 -21.03 12.43
C TYR A 27 7.00 -21.02 13.01
N GLU A 28 7.10 -21.39 14.28
CA GLU A 28 8.38 -21.57 14.96
C GLU A 28 9.04 -22.86 14.48
N GLU A 29 10.31 -22.77 14.10
CA GLU A 29 11.16 -23.90 13.74
C GLU A 29 11.77 -24.53 14.99
N PRO A 30 12.23 -25.80 14.92
CA PRO A 30 12.91 -26.44 16.06
C PRO A 30 14.16 -25.71 16.56
N THR A 31 14.74 -24.83 15.75
CA THR A 31 15.91 -23.99 16.08
C THR A 31 15.54 -22.73 16.89
N GLY A 32 14.24 -22.45 17.09
CA GLY A 32 13.74 -21.25 17.77
C GLY A 32 13.57 -20.04 16.86
N GLU A 33 13.98 -20.14 15.59
CA GLU A 33 13.70 -19.14 14.57
C GLU A 33 12.26 -19.29 14.05
N TRP A 34 11.78 -18.28 13.35
CA TRP A 34 10.43 -18.30 12.76
C TRP A 34 10.51 -18.34 11.24
N SER A 35 9.78 -19.27 10.64
CA SER A 35 9.66 -19.38 9.19
C SER A 35 8.28 -18.91 8.73
N CYS A 36 8.24 -18.15 7.64
CA CYS A 36 7.00 -17.79 6.96
C CYS A 36 7.03 -18.34 5.53
N PRO A 37 6.13 -19.29 5.19
CA PRO A 37 6.05 -19.82 3.85
C PRO A 37 5.31 -18.86 2.91
N TYR A 38 5.69 -18.86 1.64
CA TYR A 38 5.05 -18.10 0.58
C TYR A 38 5.11 -18.85 -0.75
N ARG A 39 4.21 -18.52 -1.68
CA ARG A 39 4.20 -19.08 -3.04
C ARG A 39 3.82 -18.00 -4.05
N ILE A 40 4.36 -18.09 -5.25
CA ILE A 40 4.02 -17.23 -6.38
C ILE A 40 3.71 -18.15 -7.57
N ASP A 41 2.44 -18.29 -7.89
CA ASP A 41 1.97 -19.11 -9.00
C ASP A 41 1.77 -18.23 -10.24
N GLY A 42 1.99 -18.77 -11.45
CA GLY A 42 1.82 -18.04 -12.70
C GLY A 42 3.04 -17.25 -13.19
N LEU A 43 4.17 -17.31 -12.47
CA LEU A 43 5.47 -16.80 -12.92
C LEU A 43 6.48 -17.94 -13.08
N ALA A 44 7.09 -18.02 -14.27
CA ALA A 44 8.01 -19.09 -14.61
C ALA A 44 9.20 -19.15 -13.62
N GLY A 45 9.39 -20.31 -12.99
CA GLY A 45 10.49 -20.55 -12.04
C GLY A 45 10.18 -20.14 -10.59
N TRP A 46 8.97 -19.62 -10.34
CA TRP A 46 8.50 -19.23 -9.02
C TRP A 46 7.39 -20.13 -8.46
N GLU A 47 6.88 -21.10 -9.24
CA GLU A 47 5.69 -21.93 -8.90
C GLU A 47 5.94 -23.01 -7.83
N HIS A 48 6.74 -22.70 -6.81
CA HIS A 48 7.08 -23.59 -5.72
C HIS A 48 6.87 -22.89 -4.39
N GLU A 49 6.44 -23.65 -3.37
CA GLU A 49 6.42 -23.15 -1.99
C GLU A 49 7.85 -22.86 -1.55
N ARG A 50 8.07 -21.65 -1.05
CA ARG A 50 9.33 -21.17 -0.49
C ARG A 50 9.07 -20.68 0.93
N LYS A 51 10.14 -20.44 1.69
CA LYS A 51 10.04 -19.79 3.00
C LYS A 51 11.16 -18.81 3.21
N VAL A 52 10.90 -17.82 4.06
CA VAL A 52 11.92 -16.97 4.67
C VAL A 52 11.93 -17.21 6.17
N THR A 53 13.08 -16.94 6.79
CA THR A 53 13.28 -17.14 8.23
C THR A 53 13.65 -15.81 8.87
N GLY A 54 13.03 -15.50 10.01
CA GLY A 54 13.27 -14.33 10.84
C GLY A 54 13.41 -14.72 12.32
N VAL A 55 13.79 -13.76 13.15
CA VAL A 55 14.00 -13.95 14.60
C VAL A 55 12.68 -14.13 15.35
N ASP A 56 11.58 -13.60 14.80
CA ASP A 56 10.24 -13.73 15.34
C ASP A 56 9.19 -13.84 14.22
N SER A 57 7.95 -14.15 14.63
CA SER A 57 6.82 -14.34 13.71
C SER A 57 6.51 -13.12 12.85
N LEU A 58 6.68 -11.90 13.37
CA LEU A 58 6.38 -10.67 12.66
C LEU A 58 7.45 -10.42 11.60
N GLN A 59 8.72 -10.52 11.97
CA GLN A 59 9.83 -10.35 11.04
C GLN A 59 9.76 -11.38 9.90
N ALA A 60 9.39 -12.64 10.21
CA ALA A 60 9.23 -13.67 9.18
C ALA A 60 8.14 -13.28 8.16
N VAL A 61 7.01 -12.73 8.61
CA VAL A 61 5.94 -12.23 7.72
C VAL A 61 6.40 -11.02 6.92
N GLU A 62 7.04 -10.03 7.55
CA GLU A 62 7.56 -8.85 6.86
C GLU A 62 8.56 -9.23 5.76
N LEU A 63 9.46 -10.17 6.06
CA LEU A 63 10.40 -10.71 5.08
C LEU A 63 9.70 -11.45 3.94
N ALA A 64 8.60 -12.16 4.21
CA ALA A 64 7.86 -12.88 3.17
C ALA A 64 7.18 -11.88 2.22
N VAL A 65 6.59 -10.82 2.77
CA VAL A 65 6.01 -9.71 2.00
C VAL A 65 7.08 -8.97 1.19
N ALA A 66 8.23 -8.66 1.79
CA ALA A 66 9.33 -8.00 1.10
C ALA A 66 9.93 -8.86 -0.03
N THR A 67 10.09 -10.16 0.22
CA THR A 67 10.65 -11.12 -0.74
C THR A 67 9.71 -11.33 -1.92
N THR A 68 8.41 -11.51 -1.67
CA THR A 68 7.42 -11.64 -2.76
C THR A 68 7.33 -10.37 -3.59
N ARG A 69 7.38 -9.19 -2.96
CA ARG A 69 7.46 -7.91 -3.69
C ARG A 69 8.71 -7.83 -4.57
N ALA A 70 9.88 -8.17 -4.03
CA ALA A 70 11.14 -8.15 -4.77
C ALA A 70 11.13 -9.16 -5.94
N ALA A 71 10.56 -10.35 -5.73
CA ALA A 71 10.39 -11.37 -6.76
C ALA A 71 9.50 -10.88 -7.91
N LEU A 72 8.33 -10.31 -7.59
CA LEU A 72 7.43 -9.73 -8.57
C LEU A 72 8.11 -8.60 -9.34
N SER A 73 8.68 -7.59 -8.67
CA SER A 73 9.35 -6.46 -9.33
C SER A 73 10.60 -6.87 -10.13
N GLY A 74 11.25 -7.98 -9.76
CA GLY A 74 12.41 -8.52 -10.45
C GLY A 74 12.10 -9.42 -11.64
N SER A 75 10.85 -9.88 -11.77
CA SER A 75 10.39 -10.78 -12.83
C SER A 75 10.54 -10.16 -14.23
N HIS A 76 10.56 -11.00 -15.26
CA HIS A 76 10.60 -10.53 -16.64
C HIS A 76 9.30 -9.82 -16.99
N GLU A 77 8.18 -10.40 -16.58
CA GLU A 77 6.83 -9.92 -16.80
C GLU A 77 6.63 -8.51 -16.21
N ALA A 78 7.12 -8.25 -15.00
CA ALA A 78 7.10 -6.89 -14.44
C ALA A 78 7.96 -5.90 -15.23
N LYS A 79 9.15 -6.32 -15.69
CA LYS A 79 10.06 -5.47 -16.48
C LYS A 79 9.50 -5.14 -17.86
N GLU A 80 8.72 -6.04 -18.45
CA GLU A 80 7.99 -5.83 -19.70
C GLU A 80 6.64 -5.10 -19.50
N GLY A 81 6.28 -4.75 -18.25
CA GLY A 81 5.02 -4.06 -17.95
C GLY A 81 3.77 -4.93 -18.13
N LEU A 82 3.92 -6.26 -18.02
CA LEU A 82 2.84 -7.23 -18.22
C LEU A 82 2.07 -7.58 -16.95
N LEU A 83 2.57 -7.20 -15.77
CA LEU A 83 1.85 -7.42 -14.50
C LEU A 83 1.01 -6.20 -14.15
N ASN A 84 -0.28 -6.42 -13.94
CA ASN A 84 -1.22 -5.40 -13.51
C ASN A 84 -1.87 -5.78 -12.17
N TRP A 85 -2.09 -4.79 -11.31
CA TRP A 85 -2.85 -4.97 -10.08
C TRP A 85 -4.30 -4.56 -10.38
N ASP A 86 -5.23 -5.50 -10.37
CA ASP A 86 -6.64 -5.20 -10.70
C ASP A 86 -7.36 -4.29 -9.68
N ASP A 87 -6.67 -3.92 -8.60
CA ASP A 87 -7.13 -2.94 -7.59
C ASP A 87 -6.32 -1.63 -7.57
N GLU A 88 -5.36 -1.42 -8.49
CA GLU A 88 -4.72 -0.10 -8.60
C GLU A 88 -5.66 0.85 -9.35
N PRO A 89 -6.10 1.98 -8.75
CA PRO A 89 -6.63 3.08 -9.53
C PRO A 89 -5.47 3.65 -10.36
N THR A 90 -5.14 3.02 -11.50
CA THR A 90 -4.17 3.51 -12.50
C THR A 90 -2.95 4.20 -11.89
N GLY A 91 -2.09 3.39 -11.26
CA GLY A 91 -0.71 3.73 -10.95
C GLY A 91 -0.50 4.62 -9.73
N SER A 92 0.71 4.51 -9.19
CA SER A 92 1.38 5.59 -8.45
C SER A 92 1.61 6.80 -9.37
N ARG A 93 0.53 7.35 -9.95
CA ARG A 93 0.53 8.69 -10.52
C ARG A 93 0.77 9.65 -9.36
N PRO A 94 1.71 10.59 -9.49
CA PRO A 94 1.78 11.71 -8.56
C PRO A 94 0.38 12.31 -8.47
N GLN A 95 -0.24 12.24 -7.28
CA GLN A 95 -1.48 12.95 -7.05
C GLN A 95 -1.13 14.40 -6.77
N ILE A 96 -1.71 15.30 -7.57
CA ILE A 96 -1.62 16.73 -7.28
C ILE A 96 -2.53 16.97 -6.09
N VAL A 97 -1.91 17.35 -4.97
CA VAL A 97 -2.63 17.86 -3.81
C VAL A 97 -2.48 19.37 -3.76
N TYR A 98 -3.50 20.04 -3.23
CA TYR A 98 -3.50 21.49 -3.06
C TYR A 98 -3.30 21.79 -1.58
N VAL A 99 -2.24 22.50 -1.26
CA VAL A 99 -1.89 22.84 0.11
C VAL A 99 -2.20 24.31 0.36
N ASN A 100 -3.01 24.60 1.36
CA ASN A 100 -3.21 25.93 1.90
C ASN A 100 -2.67 25.96 3.34
N TRP A 101 -1.63 26.76 3.59
CA TRP A 101 -1.02 26.87 4.91
C TRP A 101 -1.26 28.26 5.52
N GLU A 102 -2.10 28.30 6.56
CA GLU A 102 -2.40 29.53 7.29
C GLU A 102 -1.45 29.68 8.50
N LYS A 103 -0.30 30.30 8.23
CA LYS A 103 0.79 30.52 9.21
C LYS A 103 0.31 31.19 10.50
N GLY A 104 -0.65 32.11 10.41
CA GLY A 104 -1.19 32.85 11.56
C GLY A 104 -1.97 31.98 12.55
N GLN A 105 -2.59 30.90 12.05
CA GLN A 105 -3.37 29.97 12.87
C GLN A 105 -2.62 28.66 13.18
N ASN A 106 -1.43 28.46 12.58
CA ASN A 106 -0.70 27.19 12.61
C ASN A 106 -1.51 26.01 12.03
N ILE A 107 -2.37 26.28 11.04
CA ILE A 107 -3.23 25.29 10.40
C ILE A 107 -2.84 25.11 8.93
N ALA A 108 -2.86 23.88 8.43
CA ALA A 108 -2.70 23.58 7.01
C ALA A 108 -3.81 22.65 6.54
N TYR A 109 -4.31 22.91 5.34
CA TYR A 109 -5.27 22.06 4.66
C TYR A 109 -4.64 21.47 3.40
N ILE A 110 -4.72 20.16 3.26
CA ILE A 110 -4.24 19.39 2.11
C ILE A 110 -5.47 18.82 1.41
N ALA A 111 -5.84 19.36 0.24
CA ALA A 111 -6.99 18.93 -0.53
C ALA A 111 -6.58 17.98 -1.66
N MET A 112 -7.35 16.91 -1.86
CA MET A 112 -7.15 15.94 -2.95
C MET A 112 -7.72 16.44 -4.30
N LYS A 113 -8.40 17.59 -4.30
CA LYS A 113 -8.92 18.27 -5.48
C LYS A 113 -8.82 19.78 -5.31
N HIS A 114 -8.82 20.52 -6.44
CA HIS A 114 -8.58 21.97 -6.44
C HIS A 114 -9.64 22.75 -5.64
N GLU A 115 -10.89 22.32 -5.72
CA GLU A 115 -12.01 22.95 -5.04
C GLU A 115 -12.88 21.89 -4.37
N ILE A 116 -13.15 22.09 -3.08
CA ILE A 116 -14.12 21.32 -2.29
C ILE A 116 -15.36 22.18 -2.13
N MET A 117 -16.48 21.70 -2.64
CA MET A 117 -17.76 22.38 -2.60
C MET A 117 -18.49 22.10 -1.28
N PRO A 118 -19.33 23.03 -0.82
CA PRO A 118 -20.21 22.77 0.32
C PRO A 118 -21.06 21.52 0.09
N GLY A 119 -21.00 20.56 1.03
CA GLY A 119 -21.71 19.28 0.94
C GLY A 119 -20.89 18.12 0.38
N ASP A 120 -19.68 18.36 -0.12
CA ASP A 120 -18.79 17.27 -0.55
C ASP A 120 -18.27 16.46 0.65
N VAL A 121 -17.91 17.15 1.73
CA VAL A 121 -17.51 16.52 2.99
C VAL A 121 -18.78 16.12 3.74
N VAL A 122 -19.02 14.82 3.83
CA VAL A 122 -20.20 14.27 4.54
C VAL A 122 -19.82 13.56 5.82
N ARG A 123 -18.52 13.25 6.01
CA ARG A 123 -18.00 12.61 7.20
C ARG A 123 -16.63 13.18 7.53
N GLN A 124 -16.43 13.47 8.82
CA GLN A 124 -15.14 13.89 9.35
C GLN A 124 -14.67 12.89 10.41
N ILE A 125 -13.36 12.63 10.45
CA ILE A 125 -12.71 11.86 11.51
C ILE A 125 -11.65 12.75 12.14
N VAL A 126 -11.75 12.97 13.45
CA VAL A 126 -10.74 13.71 14.21
C VAL A 126 -9.81 12.71 14.89
N ALA A 127 -8.52 12.84 14.64
CA ALA A 127 -7.45 12.06 15.23
C ALA A 127 -6.36 13.02 15.72
N ASP A 128 -6.42 13.35 17.02
CA ASP A 128 -5.54 14.32 17.67
C ASP A 128 -5.47 15.66 16.92
N GLU A 129 -4.32 15.98 16.34
CA GLU A 129 -4.04 17.24 15.62
C GLU A 129 -4.38 17.16 14.11
N VAL A 130 -5.13 16.13 13.70
CA VAL A 130 -5.48 15.84 12.30
C VAL A 130 -6.99 15.65 12.15
N VAL A 131 -7.59 16.32 11.16
CA VAL A 131 -8.96 16.07 10.72
C VAL A 131 -8.94 15.51 9.30
N LEU A 132 -9.63 14.38 9.11
CA LEU A 132 -9.78 13.73 7.81
C LEU A 132 -11.20 13.95 7.29
N ASP A 133 -11.30 14.52 6.09
CA ASP A 133 -12.57 14.82 5.43
C ASP A 133 -12.89 13.78 4.36
N TYR A 134 -14.07 13.17 4.44
CA TYR A 134 -14.50 12.10 3.53
C TYR A 134 -15.77 12.45 2.75
N ALA A 135 -15.80 12.03 1.49
CA ALA A 135 -16.97 12.01 0.63
C ALA A 135 -17.95 10.89 1.01
N ALA A 136 -19.17 10.95 0.46
CA ALA A 136 -20.19 9.91 0.66
C ALA A 136 -19.79 8.54 0.11
N SER A 137 -18.91 8.52 -0.89
CA SER A 137 -18.29 7.31 -1.43
C SER A 137 -17.28 6.66 -0.47
N GLY A 138 -16.86 7.36 0.59
CA GLY A 138 -15.75 6.95 1.45
C GLY A 138 -14.37 7.41 0.97
N GLU A 139 -14.30 8.16 -0.12
CA GLU A 139 -13.06 8.77 -0.63
C GLU A 139 -12.57 9.90 0.29
N LEU A 140 -11.25 9.97 0.54
CA LEU A 140 -10.63 11.06 1.28
C LEU A 140 -10.56 12.31 0.40
N LEU A 141 -11.18 13.40 0.84
CA LEU A 141 -11.21 14.68 0.13
C LEU A 141 -10.15 15.66 0.62
N GLY A 142 -9.80 15.60 1.91
CA GLY A 142 -8.80 16.48 2.47
C GLY A 142 -8.35 16.12 3.87
N VAL A 143 -7.27 16.77 4.28
CA VAL A 143 -6.64 16.61 5.59
C VAL A 143 -6.37 18.01 6.16
N GLU A 144 -6.94 18.29 7.32
CA GLU A 144 -6.60 19.48 8.12
C GLU A 144 -5.59 19.11 9.21
N LEU A 145 -4.55 19.94 9.36
CA LEU A 145 -3.52 19.80 10.39
C LEU A 145 -3.60 21.01 11.31
N THR A 146 -3.89 20.83 12.60
CA THR A 146 -3.99 21.93 13.58
C THR A 146 -2.66 22.33 14.21
N ASN A 147 -1.60 21.59 13.92
CA ASN A 147 -0.21 21.89 14.27
C ASN A 147 0.69 21.79 13.02
N ALA A 148 0.35 22.57 12.00
CA ALA A 148 0.95 22.48 10.68
C ALA A 148 2.45 22.73 10.68
N HIS A 149 2.96 23.60 11.54
CA HIS A 149 4.39 23.83 11.65
C HIS A 149 5.18 22.56 12.01
N THR A 150 4.57 21.64 12.76
CA THR A 150 5.20 20.38 13.16
C THR A 150 4.88 19.26 12.17
N LEU A 151 3.62 19.19 11.72
CA LEU A 151 3.09 18.05 10.95
C LEU A 151 3.23 18.18 9.44
N LEU A 152 3.22 19.40 8.89
CA LEU A 152 3.36 19.61 7.45
C LEU A 152 4.84 19.44 7.08
N PRO A 153 5.21 18.66 6.06
CA PRO A 153 6.60 18.55 5.60
C PRO A 153 7.20 19.91 5.21
N SER A 154 8.50 20.11 5.45
CA SER A 154 9.19 21.37 5.14
C SER A 154 9.07 21.80 3.68
N GLU A 155 8.97 20.83 2.78
CA GLU A 155 8.89 21.03 1.33
C GLU A 155 7.50 21.55 0.90
N MET A 156 6.49 21.36 1.74
CA MET A 156 5.11 21.80 1.50
C MET A 156 4.77 23.13 2.21
N ARG A 157 5.71 23.68 2.96
CA ARG A 157 5.61 24.92 3.74
C ARG A 157 5.96 26.16 2.90
N ILE A 158 5.31 26.33 1.75
CA ILE A 158 5.54 27.45 0.83
C ILE A 158 4.75 28.68 1.31
#